data_AF-A0A8T0BKK2-F1
#
_entry.id   AF-A0A8T0BKK2-F1
#
_cell.length_a   1.000
_cell.length_b   1.000
_cell.length_c   1.000
_cell.angle_alpha   90.00
_cell.angle_beta   90.00
_cell.angle_gamma   90.00
#
_symmetry.space_group_name_H-M   'P 1'
#
loop_
_entity.id
_entity.type
_entity.pdbx_description
1 polymer ?
#
loop_
_entity_poly.entity_id
_entity_poly.type
_entity_poly.pdbx_seq_one_letter_code
_entity_poly.pdbx_strand_id
1 'polypeptide(L)'
;MDKFLIALGCAPKGFTTVKGYNEKLTEEAKLGDLFLVKEANSSDGSSLGYYQAGVYCSEDRDIILFTFFSEGSLYKPGLPEVGKLDVDVFCGDKTFVVHRKDKGIPENFTDKVQIAKRKVPVYDALHYNSIHFALELLEVESETIKDFIDRSLEIIEN
;
A
#
# COMPACT_ATOMS: atom_id res chain seq x y z
N MET A 1 15.42 -6.25 15.34
CA MET A 1 14.75 -6.13 14.03
C MET A 1 13.58 -5.19 14.22
N ASP A 2 13.40 -4.26 13.30
CA ASP A 2 12.36 -3.23 13.42
C ASP A 2 10.97 -3.88 13.41
N LYS A 3 10.19 -3.73 14.48
CA LYS A 3 8.86 -4.36 14.67
C LYS A 3 7.90 -3.96 13.55
N PHE A 4 8.06 -2.74 13.06
CA PHE A 4 7.40 -2.23 11.87
C PHE A 4 7.68 -3.12 10.65
N LEU A 5 8.95 -3.43 10.37
CA LEU A 5 9.33 -4.34 9.28
C LEU A 5 8.89 -5.79 9.54
N ILE A 6 8.67 -6.20 10.79
CA ILE A 6 8.13 -7.55 11.06
C ILE A 6 6.64 -7.60 10.70
N ALA A 7 5.87 -6.59 11.12
CA ALA A 7 4.44 -6.50 10.90
C ALA A 7 4.08 -6.59 9.40
N LEU A 8 4.76 -5.80 8.57
CA LEU A 8 4.46 -5.74 7.14
C LEU A 8 5.19 -6.78 6.29
N GLY A 9 6.21 -7.42 6.85
CA GLY A 9 6.91 -8.54 6.21
C GLY A 9 6.03 -9.78 6.20
N CYS A 10 5.04 -9.81 7.09
CA CYS A 10 3.97 -10.79 7.07
C CYS A 10 3.04 -10.50 5.90
N ALA A 11 2.99 -11.41 4.92
CA ALA A 11 2.04 -11.30 3.84
C ALA A 11 0.58 -11.38 4.36
N PRO A 12 -0.36 -10.62 3.77
CA PRO A 12 -1.79 -10.83 3.99
C PRO A 12 -2.19 -12.28 3.67
N LYS A 13 -3.25 -12.78 4.27
CA LYS A 13 -3.71 -14.16 4.00
C LYS A 13 -4.02 -14.34 2.51
N GLY A 14 -3.45 -15.39 1.91
CA GLY A 14 -3.57 -15.67 0.47
C GLY A 14 -2.60 -14.88 -0.41
N PHE A 15 -1.54 -14.33 0.20
CA PHE A 15 -0.41 -13.70 -0.49
C PHE A 15 0.89 -14.37 -0.09
N THR A 16 1.85 -14.32 -1.02
CA THR A 16 3.24 -14.71 -0.80
C THR A 16 4.14 -13.50 -0.98
N THR A 17 5.11 -13.33 -0.08
CA THR A 17 6.16 -12.32 -0.25
C THR A 17 7.09 -12.74 -1.37
N VAL A 18 7.11 -11.97 -2.45
CA VAL A 18 7.94 -12.23 -3.64
C VAL A 18 9.21 -11.38 -3.64
N LYS A 19 9.26 -10.36 -2.77
CA LYS A 19 10.43 -9.52 -2.61
C LYS A 19 10.57 -9.05 -1.18
N GLY A 20 11.71 -9.37 -0.58
CA GLY A 20 12.04 -9.02 0.80
C GLY A 20 12.61 -7.61 0.96
N TYR A 21 12.85 -7.25 2.21
CA TYR A 21 13.45 -5.97 2.57
C TYR A 21 14.83 -5.75 1.96
N ASN A 22 15.11 -4.53 1.51
CA ASN A 22 16.41 -4.09 0.98
C ASN A 22 16.86 -4.81 -0.31
N GLU A 23 15.99 -5.60 -0.92
CA GLU A 23 16.24 -6.15 -2.24
C GLU A 23 15.98 -5.06 -3.29
N LYS A 24 16.97 -4.74 -4.12
CA LYS A 24 16.77 -3.85 -5.27
C LYS A 24 15.68 -4.42 -6.17
N LEU A 25 14.82 -3.58 -6.74
CA LEU A 25 13.83 -3.97 -7.77
C LEU A 25 14.54 -4.42 -9.07
N THR A 26 15.15 -5.61 -9.03
CA THR A 26 15.91 -6.21 -10.14
C THR A 26 15.07 -7.11 -11.03
N GLU A 27 13.91 -7.56 -10.54
CA GLU A 27 12.90 -8.29 -11.31
C GLU A 27 11.71 -7.37 -11.58
N GLU A 28 11.10 -7.54 -12.75
CA GLU A 28 9.96 -6.75 -13.20
C GLU A 28 8.75 -7.06 -12.30
N ALA A 29 8.24 -6.03 -11.63
CA ALA A 29 7.01 -6.10 -10.88
C ALA A 29 5.87 -6.58 -11.79
N LYS A 30 4.96 -7.39 -11.25
CA LYS A 30 3.83 -7.94 -12.01
C LYS A 30 2.55 -7.20 -11.69
N LEU A 31 1.65 -7.19 -12.67
CA LEU A 31 0.31 -6.64 -12.48
C LEU A 31 -0.37 -7.25 -11.25
N GLY A 32 -0.83 -6.37 -10.36
CA GLY A 32 -1.45 -6.70 -9.08
C GLY A 32 -0.49 -7.03 -7.94
N ASP A 33 0.82 -6.90 -8.13
CA ASP A 33 1.75 -6.94 -7.01
C ASP A 33 1.42 -5.82 -6.01
N LEU A 34 1.28 -6.21 -4.75
CA LEU A 34 1.03 -5.31 -3.63
C LEU A 34 2.36 -4.82 -3.08
N PHE A 35 2.60 -3.52 -3.16
CA PHE A 35 3.75 -2.87 -2.58
C PHE A 35 3.37 -2.27 -1.24
N LEU A 36 4.15 -2.57 -0.21
CA LEU A 36 4.06 -1.90 1.08
C LEU A 36 5.38 -1.18 1.35
N VAL A 37 5.32 0.13 1.55
CA VAL A 37 6.49 1.00 1.69
C VAL A 37 6.47 1.68 3.05
N LYS A 38 7.61 1.63 3.74
CA LYS A 38 7.83 2.32 5.01
C LYS A 38 8.16 3.79 4.75
N GLU A 39 7.34 4.69 5.26
CA GLU A 39 7.60 6.13 5.21
C GLU A 39 8.35 6.59 6.46
N ALA A 40 9.33 7.46 6.26
CA ALA A 40 10.34 7.77 7.27
C ALA A 40 9.80 8.55 8.47
N ASN A 41 8.73 9.34 8.29
CA ASN A 41 8.12 10.16 9.33
C ASN A 41 6.61 10.26 9.11
N SER A 42 5.83 10.11 10.18
CA SER A 42 4.46 10.61 10.21
C SER A 42 4.47 12.14 10.37
N SER A 43 3.51 12.82 9.74
CA SER A 43 3.34 14.27 9.88
C SER A 43 2.86 14.71 11.27
N ASP A 44 2.52 13.75 12.15
CA ASP A 44 2.03 14.00 13.52
C ASP A 44 3.15 14.00 14.58
N GLY A 45 4.42 13.81 14.18
CA GLY A 45 5.56 13.79 15.09
C GLY A 45 5.66 12.53 15.96
N SER A 46 4.82 11.52 15.72
CA SER A 46 5.03 10.20 16.30
C SER A 46 6.26 9.54 15.66
N SER A 47 7.07 8.87 16.47
CA SER A 47 8.18 8.04 15.99
C SER A 47 7.72 6.76 15.28
N LEU A 48 6.41 6.62 15.06
CA LEU A 48 5.76 5.51 14.41
C LEU A 48 5.66 5.87 12.93
N GLY A 49 6.62 5.38 12.13
CA GLY A 49 6.59 5.61 10.68
C GLY A 49 5.24 5.19 10.09
N TYR A 50 4.68 5.97 9.17
CA TYR A 50 3.45 5.59 8.47
C TYR A 50 3.79 4.65 7.30
N TYR A 51 2.80 3.89 6.85
CA TYR A 51 2.96 3.04 5.68
C TYR A 51 2.08 3.49 4.55
N GLN A 52 2.65 3.43 3.35
CA GLN A 52 1.91 3.58 2.12
C GLN A 52 1.84 2.24 1.42
N ALA A 53 0.65 1.88 0.98
CA ALA A 53 0.45 0.76 0.09
C ALA A 53 -0.02 1.23 -1.28
N GLY A 54 0.37 0.46 -2.28
CA GLY A 54 -0.07 0.64 -3.64
C GLY A 54 -0.01 -0.68 -4.40
N VAL A 55 -0.67 -0.72 -5.55
CA VAL A 55 -0.74 -1.91 -6.39
C VAL A 55 -0.13 -1.59 -7.75
N TYR A 56 0.76 -2.46 -8.22
CA TYR A 56 1.30 -2.35 -9.58
C TYR A 56 0.21 -2.58 -10.62
N CYS A 57 -0.06 -1.57 -11.44
CA CYS A 57 -1.33 -1.46 -12.17
C CYS A 57 -1.19 -1.29 -13.69
N SER A 58 0.04 -1.17 -14.21
CA SER A 58 0.28 -1.05 -15.65
C SER A 58 1.64 -1.62 -16.05
N GLU A 59 1.78 -1.93 -17.34
CA GLU A 59 3.09 -2.25 -17.95
C GLU A 59 4.02 -1.03 -17.99
N ASP A 60 3.46 0.18 -17.90
CA ASP A 60 4.19 1.45 -17.81
C ASP A 60 4.82 1.70 -16.42
N ARG A 61 4.98 0.63 -15.62
CA ARG A 61 5.58 0.68 -14.28
C ARG A 61 4.83 1.55 -13.26
N ASP A 62 3.51 1.66 -13.39
CA ASP A 62 2.72 2.48 -12.47
C ASP A 62 2.22 1.72 -11.24
N ILE A 63 2.29 2.38 -10.09
CA ILE A 63 1.60 2.04 -8.85
C ILE A 63 0.35 2.90 -8.72
N ILE A 64 -0.83 2.28 -8.54
CA ILE A 64 -2.04 2.96 -8.09
C ILE A 64 -2.11 2.91 -6.56
N LEU A 65 -2.48 4.03 -5.95
CA LEU A 65 -2.49 4.17 -4.50
C LEU A 65 -3.59 5.13 -4.04
N PHE A 66 -4.00 5.00 -2.79
CA PHE A 66 -4.80 6.01 -2.11
C PHE A 66 -3.91 6.86 -1.20
N THR A 67 -4.04 8.18 -1.29
CA THR A 67 -3.17 9.13 -0.60
C THR A 67 -3.87 10.46 -0.36
N PHE A 68 -3.26 11.32 0.45
CA PHE A 68 -3.70 12.70 0.71
C PHE A 68 -2.64 13.65 0.14
N PHE A 69 -2.86 14.22 -1.05
CA PHE A 69 -1.93 15.20 -1.58
C PHE A 69 -2.22 16.58 -0.99
N SER A 70 -1.25 17.17 -0.30
CA SER A 70 -1.38 18.52 0.23
C SER A 70 -1.37 19.55 -0.91
N GLU A 71 -2.45 20.32 -1.06
CA GLU A 71 -2.41 21.57 -1.83
C GLU A 71 -1.61 22.62 -1.04
N GLY A 72 -0.29 22.62 -1.20
CA GLY A 72 0.60 23.79 -1.05
C GLY A 72 0.54 24.61 0.26
N SER A 73 -0.11 24.17 1.33
CA SER A 73 -0.19 24.91 2.59
C SER A 73 -0.04 23.98 3.78
N LEU A 74 0.91 24.33 4.67
CA LEU A 74 1.37 23.58 5.84
C LEU A 74 0.30 23.22 6.90
N TYR A 75 -0.99 23.54 6.67
CA TYR A 75 -2.03 23.47 7.69
C TYR A 75 -3.37 22.86 7.24
N LYS A 76 -3.47 22.37 6.00
CA LYS A 76 -4.66 21.62 5.56
C LYS A 76 -4.24 20.21 5.14
N PRO A 77 -4.74 19.14 5.82
CA PRO A 77 -4.61 17.81 5.25
C PRO A 77 -5.23 17.85 3.85
N GLY A 78 -4.49 17.33 2.88
CA GLY A 78 -4.94 17.22 1.50
C GLY A 78 -6.29 16.50 1.41
N LEU A 79 -7.03 16.73 0.33
CA LEU A 79 -8.20 15.91 0.08
C LEU A 79 -7.74 14.47 -0.23
N PRO A 80 -8.47 13.45 0.26
CA PRO A 80 -8.20 12.08 -0.13
C PRO A 80 -8.36 11.93 -1.63
N GLU A 81 -7.40 11.29 -2.29
CA GLU A 81 -7.49 10.97 -3.70
C GLU A 81 -6.78 9.67 -4.06
N VAL A 82 -7.15 9.14 -5.24
CA VAL A 82 -6.50 7.97 -5.83
C VAL A 82 -5.46 8.47 -6.82
N GLY A 83 -4.19 8.30 -6.45
CA GLY A 83 -3.04 8.72 -7.23
C GLY A 83 -2.47 7.59 -8.09
N LYS A 84 -1.60 7.99 -9.02
CA LYS A 84 -0.76 7.08 -9.80
C LYS A 84 0.68 7.60 -9.75
N LEU A 85 1.63 6.75 -9.41
CA LEU A 85 3.05 7.08 -9.35
C LEU A 85 3.84 6.02 -10.11
N ASP A 86 4.93 6.42 -10.77
CA ASP A 86 5.93 5.48 -11.24
C ASP A 86 6.49 4.66 -10.05
N VAL A 87 6.77 3.38 -10.26
CA VAL A 87 7.22 2.46 -9.20
C VAL A 87 8.51 2.92 -8.53
N ASP A 88 9.44 3.50 -9.27
CA ASP A 88 10.71 3.97 -8.74
C ASP A 88 10.50 5.26 -7.93
N VAL A 89 9.52 6.10 -8.29
CA VAL A 89 9.10 7.26 -7.48
C VAL A 89 8.39 6.84 -6.21
N PHE A 90 7.49 5.85 -6.31
CA PHE A 90 6.74 5.33 -5.16
C PHE A 90 7.69 4.73 -4.11
N CYS A 91 8.63 3.88 -4.56
CA CYS A 91 9.61 3.24 -3.70
C CYS A 91 10.70 4.23 -3.25
N GLY A 92 11.26 5.03 -4.16
CA GLY A 92 12.40 5.91 -3.89
C GLY A 92 13.55 5.18 -3.17
N ASP A 93 14.13 5.82 -2.17
CA ASP A 93 15.14 5.22 -1.28
C ASP A 93 14.52 4.51 -0.06
N LYS A 94 13.20 4.29 -0.06
CA LYS A 94 12.48 3.76 1.11
C LYS A 94 12.64 2.25 1.19
N THR A 95 12.47 1.73 2.40
CA THR A 95 12.36 0.29 2.62
C THR A 95 10.97 -0.18 2.22
N PHE A 96 10.89 -1.21 1.37
CA PHE A 96 9.63 -1.77 0.90
C PHE A 96 9.65 -3.30 0.88
N VAL A 97 8.46 -3.88 0.76
CA VAL A 97 8.21 -5.31 0.56
C VAL A 97 7.16 -5.47 -0.54
N VAL A 98 7.26 -6.55 -1.32
CA VAL A 98 6.29 -6.87 -2.37
C VAL A 98 5.63 -8.20 -2.09
N HIS A 99 4.30 -8.19 -2.08
CA HIS A 99 3.46 -9.36 -1.88
C HIS A 99 2.65 -9.64 -3.15
N ARG A 100 2.52 -10.91 -3.52
CA ARG A 100 1.74 -11.35 -4.68
C ARG A 100 0.61 -12.24 -4.22
N LYS A 101 -0.60 -11.97 -4.72
CA LYS A 101 -1.79 -12.80 -4.42
C LYS A 101 -1.62 -14.19 -5.04
N ASP A 102 -1.77 -15.24 -4.24
CA ASP A 102 -1.46 -16.62 -4.65
C ASP A 102 -2.35 -17.11 -5.79
N LYS A 103 -3.60 -16.66 -5.80
CA LYS A 103 -4.62 -17.02 -6.82
C LYS A 103 -4.59 -16.11 -8.04
N GLY A 104 -3.58 -15.24 -8.17
CA GLY A 104 -3.54 -14.20 -9.20
C GLY A 104 -4.46 -13.02 -8.91
N ILE A 105 -4.54 -12.11 -9.89
CA ILE A 105 -5.33 -10.88 -9.79
C ILE A 105 -6.80 -11.12 -10.18
N PRO A 106 -7.73 -10.26 -9.73
CA PRO A 106 -9.10 -10.28 -10.22
C PRO A 106 -9.18 -10.18 -11.76
N GLU A 107 -10.10 -10.91 -12.40
CA GLU A 107 -10.25 -10.88 -13.87
C GLU A 107 -10.56 -9.48 -14.40
N ASN A 108 -11.28 -8.66 -13.62
CA ASN A 108 -11.65 -7.29 -13.93
C ASN A 108 -10.69 -6.25 -13.32
N PHE A 109 -9.47 -6.65 -12.94
CA PHE A 109 -8.54 -5.77 -12.22
C PHE A 109 -8.28 -4.44 -12.95
N THR A 110 -8.06 -4.48 -14.27
CA THR A 110 -7.85 -3.26 -15.07
C THR A 110 -9.04 -2.32 -15.02
N ASP A 111 -10.27 -2.84 -15.11
CA ASP A 111 -11.49 -2.03 -15.02
C ASP A 111 -11.63 -1.41 -13.64
N LYS A 112 -11.32 -2.17 -12.58
CA LYS A 112 -11.30 -1.65 -11.21
C LYS A 112 -10.30 -0.52 -11.03
N VAL A 113 -9.10 -0.64 -11.58
CA VAL A 113 -8.08 0.44 -11.58
C VAL A 113 -8.65 1.70 -12.25
N GLN A 114 -9.32 1.57 -13.40
CA GLN A 114 -9.93 2.71 -14.09
C GLN A 114 -11.10 3.34 -13.33
N ILE A 115 -11.90 2.52 -12.64
CA ILE A 115 -13.00 2.99 -11.79
C ILE A 115 -12.45 3.70 -10.55
N ALA A 116 -11.43 3.15 -9.90
CA ALA A 116 -10.79 3.71 -8.73
C ALA A 116 -10.22 5.10 -9.00
N LYS A 117 -9.64 5.34 -10.18
CA LYS A 117 -9.16 6.68 -10.60
C LYS A 117 -10.26 7.74 -10.71
N ARG A 118 -11.52 7.33 -10.88
CA ARG A 118 -12.65 8.23 -11.10
C ARG A 118 -13.48 8.46 -9.84
N LYS A 119 -13.23 7.70 -8.78
CA LYS A 119 -13.99 7.73 -7.54
C LYS A 119 -13.01 7.95 -6.40
N VAL A 120 -13.21 9.03 -5.64
CA VAL A 120 -12.56 9.17 -4.34
C VAL A 120 -13.23 8.16 -3.41
N PRO A 121 -12.51 7.12 -2.93
CA PRO A 121 -13.09 6.19 -2.00
C PRO A 121 -13.34 6.89 -0.66
N VAL A 122 -14.45 6.54 -0.02
CA VAL A 122 -14.82 7.06 1.30
C VAL A 122 -14.32 6.05 2.33
N TYR A 123 -13.11 6.29 2.82
CA TYR A 123 -12.58 5.57 3.98
C TYR A 123 -12.70 6.49 5.20
N ASP A 124 -13.05 5.92 6.36
CA ASP A 124 -12.88 6.63 7.63
C ASP A 124 -11.40 7.04 7.73
N ALA A 125 -11.14 8.26 8.20
CA ALA A 125 -9.80 8.86 8.24
C ALA A 125 -8.93 8.24 9.36
N LEU A 126 -8.77 6.92 9.35
CA LEU A 126 -7.88 6.18 10.23
C LEU A 126 -6.61 5.78 9.48
N HIS A 127 -5.57 5.49 10.27
CA HIS A 127 -4.31 4.94 9.81
C HIS A 127 -4.57 3.71 8.91
N TYR A 128 -3.74 3.50 7.87
CA TYR A 128 -3.81 2.36 6.92
C TYR A 128 -4.85 2.40 5.78
N ASN A 129 -5.45 3.56 5.48
CA ASN A 129 -6.36 3.69 4.34
C ASN A 129 -5.75 3.28 2.99
N SER A 130 -4.46 3.47 2.79
CA SER A 130 -3.75 3.02 1.59
C SER A 130 -3.69 1.48 1.48
N ILE A 131 -3.50 0.79 2.61
CA ILE A 131 -3.51 -0.69 2.68
C ILE A 131 -4.91 -1.21 2.40
N HIS A 132 -5.93 -0.61 3.05
CA HIS A 132 -7.32 -1.00 2.84
C HIS A 132 -7.70 -0.87 1.37
N PHE A 133 -7.42 0.29 0.76
CA PHE A 133 -7.62 0.52 -0.67
C PHE A 133 -6.93 -0.53 -1.54
N ALA A 134 -5.64 -0.78 -1.31
CA ALA A 134 -4.86 -1.69 -2.14
C ALA A 134 -5.38 -3.13 -2.08
N LEU A 135 -5.77 -3.60 -0.89
CA LEU A 135 -6.32 -4.94 -0.70
C LEU A 135 -7.76 -5.08 -1.23
N GLU A 136 -8.59 -4.03 -1.08
CA GLU A 136 -9.94 -3.99 -1.66
C GLU A 136 -9.88 -4.05 -3.20
N LEU A 137 -8.95 -3.31 -3.81
CA LEU A 137 -8.71 -3.33 -5.25
C LEU A 137 -8.36 -4.75 -5.76
N LEU A 138 -7.67 -5.53 -4.92
CA LEU A 138 -7.30 -6.92 -5.16
C LEU A 138 -8.36 -7.95 -4.74
N GLU A 139 -9.59 -7.53 -4.39
CA GLU A 139 -10.68 -8.41 -3.92
C GLU A 139 -10.30 -9.26 -2.72
N VAL A 140 -9.66 -8.64 -1.73
CA VAL A 140 -9.51 -9.24 -0.42
C VAL A 140 -10.77 -8.93 0.39
N GLU A 141 -11.30 -9.93 1.09
CA GLU A 141 -12.50 -9.77 1.92
C GLU A 141 -12.23 -8.80 3.07
N SER A 142 -13.19 -7.93 3.39
CA SER A 142 -13.03 -6.88 4.40
C SER A 142 -12.60 -7.40 5.78
N GLU A 143 -13.08 -8.58 6.19
CA GLU A 143 -12.65 -9.21 7.45
C GLU A 143 -11.15 -9.58 7.40
N THR A 144 -10.68 -10.11 6.28
CA THR A 144 -9.26 -10.45 6.09
C THR A 144 -8.38 -9.18 6.07
N ILE A 145 -8.90 -8.08 5.53
CA ILE A 145 -8.20 -6.79 5.57
C ILE A 145 -8.09 -6.28 7.00
N LYS A 146 -9.20 -6.31 7.74
CA LYS A 146 -9.25 -5.89 9.14
C LYS A 146 -8.30 -6.72 10.00
N ASP A 147 -8.35 -8.05 9.89
CA ASP A 147 -7.44 -8.96 10.59
C ASP A 147 -5.97 -8.65 10.30
N PHE A 148 -5.64 -8.34 9.05
CA PHE A 148 -4.28 -8.00 8.66
C PHE A 148 -3.82 -6.67 9.30
N ILE A 149 -4.67 -5.65 9.31
CA ILE A 149 -4.38 -4.36 9.92
C ILE A 149 -4.27 -4.49 11.45
N ASP A 150 -5.22 -5.16 12.10
CA ASP A 150 -5.25 -5.37 13.55
C ASP A 150 -4.00 -6.12 14.02
N ARG A 151 -3.62 -7.20 13.33
CA ARG A 151 -2.39 -7.94 13.62
C ARG A 151 -1.13 -7.10 13.39
N SER A 152 -1.12 -6.27 12.36
CA SER A 152 0.03 -5.40 12.07
C SER A 152 0.20 -4.37 13.19
N LEU A 153 -0.91 -3.80 13.67
CA LEU A 153 -0.96 -2.90 14.82
C LEU A 153 -0.48 -3.57 16.10
N GLU A 154 -0.95 -4.79 16.39
CA GLU A 154 -0.52 -5.55 17.57
C GLU A 154 1.00 -5.77 17.61
N ILE A 155 1.62 -6.10 16.46
CA ILE A 155 3.08 -6.28 16.35
C ILE A 155 3.82 -4.96 16.54
N ILE A 156 3.24 -3.85 16.10
CA ILE A 156 3.83 -2.51 16.19
C ILE A 156 3.79 -1.98 17.63
N GLU A 157 2.68 -2.21 18.33
CA GLU A 157 2.42 -1.67 19.67
C GLU A 157 3.07 -2.48 20.80
N ASN A 158 3.32 -3.78 20.62
CA ASN A 158 3.94 -4.68 21.61
C ASN A 158 5.42 -4.89 21.38
#